data_AF-A0A1G7A7U5-F1
#
_entry.id   AF-A0A1G7A7U5-F1
#
_cell.length_a   1.000
_cell.length_b   1.000
_cell.length_c   1.000
_cell.angle_alpha   90.00
_cell.angle_beta   90.00
_cell.angle_gamma   90.00
#
_symmetry.space_group_name_H-M   'P 1'
#
loop_
_entity.id
_entity.type
_entity.pdbx_description
1 polymer ?
#
loop_
_entity_poly.entity_id
_entity_poly.type
_entity_poly.pdbx_seq_one_letter_code
_entity_poly.pdbx_strand_id
1 'polypeptide(L)'
;MPLPEPQEAVASHIRPEDDPGSEAAEPVRPEWLRPAPEGALWITEEGEQARLALKGNAPALRAALHAGIREEDYVTTVKVLRRFVRNAGGTITP
;
A
#
# COMPACT_ATOMS: atom_id res chain seq x y z
N MET A 1 -3.67 21.82 26.67
CA MET A 1 -4.58 20.92 25.93
C MET A 1 -3.82 19.62 25.72
N PRO A 2 -4.30 18.46 26.20
CA PRO A 2 -3.64 17.19 25.90
C PRO A 2 -3.73 16.92 24.39
N LEU A 3 -2.68 16.34 23.81
CA LEU A 3 -2.73 15.88 22.43
C LEU A 3 -3.69 14.68 22.36
N PRO A 4 -4.57 14.62 21.34
CA PRO A 4 -5.40 13.44 21.12
C PRO A 4 -4.53 12.20 20.90
N GLU A 5 -5.08 11.02 21.18
CA GLU A 5 -4.39 9.78 20.89
C GLU A 5 -4.03 9.70 19.39
N PRO A 6 -2.87 9.12 19.02
CA PRO A 6 -2.41 9.13 17.63
C PRO A 6 -3.43 8.60 16.62
N GLN A 7 -4.24 7.60 16.99
CA GLN A 7 -5.29 7.07 16.13
C GLN A 7 -6.40 8.10 15.84
N GLU A 8 -6.81 8.85 16.87
CA GLU A 8 -7.86 9.87 16.77
C GLU A 8 -7.40 11.06 15.92
N ALA A 9 -6.13 11.46 16.08
CA ALA A 9 -5.52 12.48 15.24
C ALA A 9 -5.48 12.05 13.76
N VAL A 10 -5.04 10.83 13.46
CA VAL A 10 -4.97 10.32 12.08
C VAL A 10 -6.36 10.16 11.47
N ALA A 11 -7.34 9.66 12.22
CA ALA A 11 -8.71 9.48 11.75
C ALA A 11 -9.35 10.80 11.28
N SER A 12 -9.00 11.93 11.91
CA SER A 12 -9.49 13.25 11.49
C SER A 12 -8.97 13.71 10.12
N HIS A 13 -7.94 13.06 9.57
CA HIS A 13 -7.32 13.41 8.29
C HIS A 13 -7.73 12.45 7.15
N ILE A 14 -8.44 11.37 7.45
CA ILE A 14 -8.93 10.39 6.46
C ILE A 14 -10.09 11.02 5.70
N ARG A 15 -9.97 11.10 4.37
CA ARG A 15 -11.03 11.54 3.47
C ARG A 15 -11.82 10.34 2.96
N PRO A 16 -13.02 10.52 2.39
CA PRO A 16 -13.79 9.41 1.82
C PRO A 16 -13.03 8.58 0.77
N GLU A 17 -12.12 9.21 0.02
CA GLU A 17 -11.20 8.54 -0.92
C GLU A 17 -10.13 7.67 -0.23
N ASP A 18 -9.80 7.94 1.04
CA ASP A 18 -8.82 7.15 1.79
C ASP A 18 -9.45 5.85 2.37
N ASP A 19 -10.75 5.60 2.14
CA ASP A 19 -11.41 4.32 2.45
C ASP A 19 -11.06 3.27 1.40
N PRO A 20 -10.26 2.23 1.75
CA PRO A 20 -9.88 1.19 0.80
C PRO A 20 -11.09 0.38 0.29
N GLY A 21 -12.20 0.34 1.04
CA GLY A 21 -13.44 -0.31 0.58
C GLY A 21 -14.14 0.46 -0.55
N SER A 22 -13.96 1.78 -0.59
CA SER A 22 -14.52 2.67 -1.61
C SER A 22 -13.70 2.60 -2.92
N GLU A 23 -12.37 2.63 -2.84
CA GLU A 23 -11.49 2.52 -4.02
C GLU A 23 -11.44 1.09 -4.59
N ALA A 24 -11.45 0.06 -3.75
CA ALA A 24 -11.48 -1.34 -4.22
C ALA A 24 -12.82 -1.76 -4.83
N ALA A 25 -13.88 -0.96 -4.63
CA ALA A 25 -15.18 -1.15 -5.28
C ALA A 25 -15.23 -0.54 -6.69
N GLU A 26 -14.22 0.22 -7.12
CA GLU A 26 -14.04 0.47 -8.55
C GLU A 26 -13.90 -0.90 -9.24
N PRO A 27 -14.64 -1.14 -10.33
CA PRO A 27 -14.68 -2.46 -10.94
C PRO A 27 -13.28 -2.86 -11.34
N VAL A 28 -12.71 -3.77 -10.57
CA VAL A 28 -11.51 -4.47 -10.99
C VAL A 28 -11.80 -4.99 -12.38
N ARG A 29 -10.92 -4.68 -13.33
CA ARG A 29 -10.99 -5.22 -14.68
C ARG A 29 -11.24 -6.73 -14.54
N PRO A 30 -12.43 -7.24 -14.92
CA PRO A 30 -12.78 -8.64 -14.66
C PRO A 30 -11.85 -9.60 -15.40
N GLU A 31 -11.11 -9.07 -16.37
CA GLU A 31 -10.04 -9.77 -17.06
C GLU A 31 -8.81 -9.99 -16.19
N TRP A 32 -8.60 -9.27 -15.08
CA TRP A 32 -7.37 -9.31 -14.27
C TRP A 32 -7.53 -9.94 -12.89
N LEU A 33 -8.65 -9.69 -12.21
CA LEU A 33 -8.98 -10.36 -10.95
C LEU A 33 -10.40 -10.90 -10.99
N ARG A 34 -10.60 -12.05 -10.35
CA ARG A 34 -11.90 -12.68 -10.16
C ARG A 34 -12.17 -12.94 -8.67
N PRO A 35 -13.43 -12.89 -8.22
CA PRO A 35 -13.78 -13.27 -6.86
C PRO A 35 -13.33 -14.69 -6.51
N ALA A 36 -12.89 -14.86 -5.28
CA ALA A 36 -12.56 -16.14 -4.67
C ALA A 36 -13.39 -16.33 -3.37
N PRO A 37 -13.44 -17.55 -2.81
CA PRO A 37 -14.11 -17.81 -1.55
C PRO A 37 -13.63 -16.88 -0.42
N GLU A 38 -14.49 -16.70 0.61
CA GLU A 38 -14.22 -15.87 1.79
C GLU A 38 -13.87 -14.39 1.49
N GLY A 39 -14.32 -13.86 0.35
CA GLY A 39 -14.05 -12.46 -0.04
C GLY A 39 -12.62 -12.23 -0.55
N ALA A 40 -11.87 -13.30 -0.85
CA ALA A 40 -10.57 -13.19 -1.50
C ALA A 40 -10.72 -12.85 -3.00
N LEU A 41 -9.59 -12.52 -3.64
CA LEU A 41 -9.48 -12.30 -5.08
C LEU A 41 -8.41 -13.23 -5.65
N TRP A 42 -8.72 -13.89 -6.76
CA TRP A 42 -7.74 -14.62 -7.55
C TRP A 42 -7.30 -13.78 -8.75
N ILE A 43 -5.99 -13.78 -9.02
CA ILE A 43 -5.46 -13.25 -10.26
C ILE A 43 -5.77 -14.20 -11.41
N THR A 44 -6.20 -13.65 -12.54
CA THR A 44 -6.37 -14.39 -13.80
C THR A 44 -5.02 -14.55 -14.50
N GLU A 45 -4.98 -15.34 -15.56
CA GLU A 45 -3.79 -15.44 -16.41
C GLU A 45 -3.45 -14.08 -17.03
N GLU A 46 -4.45 -13.37 -17.57
CA GLU A 46 -4.27 -12.05 -18.17
C GLU A 46 -3.85 -11.00 -17.13
N GLY A 47 -4.35 -11.11 -15.90
CA GLY A 47 -3.91 -10.30 -14.76
C GLY A 47 -2.46 -10.57 -14.38
N GLU A 48 -2.03 -11.83 -14.41
CA GLU A 48 -0.63 -12.21 -14.15
C GLU A 48 0.29 -11.70 -15.26
N GLN A 49 -0.11 -11.81 -16.53
CA GLN A 49 0.63 -11.23 -17.66
C GLN A 49 0.75 -9.70 -17.54
N ALA A 50 -0.32 -9.00 -17.17
CA ALA A 50 -0.29 -7.57 -16.91
C ALA A 50 0.63 -7.22 -15.73
N ARG A 51 0.58 -8.00 -14.63
CA ARG A 51 1.46 -7.83 -13.47
C ARG A 51 2.92 -8.01 -13.85
N LEU A 52 3.25 -9.02 -14.66
CA LEU A 52 4.60 -9.28 -15.14
C LEU A 52 5.09 -8.17 -16.07
N ALA A 53 4.23 -7.69 -16.97
CA ALA A 53 4.54 -6.56 -17.85
C ALA A 53 4.85 -5.29 -17.05
N LEU A 54 4.06 -4.96 -16.02
CA LEU A 54 4.35 -3.85 -15.10
C LEU A 54 5.62 -4.09 -14.29
N LYS A 55 5.81 -5.31 -13.80
CA LYS A 55 6.98 -5.69 -12.98
C LYS A 55 8.29 -5.58 -13.76
N GLY A 56 8.29 -5.73 -15.08
CA GLY A 56 9.46 -5.51 -15.92
C GLY A 56 10.09 -4.12 -15.73
N ASN A 57 9.25 -3.10 -15.51
CA ASN A 57 9.71 -1.72 -15.31
C ASN A 57 9.93 -1.36 -13.83
N ALA A 58 9.43 -2.17 -12.90
CA ALA A 58 9.47 -1.85 -11.47
C ALA A 58 10.89 -1.69 -10.90
N PRO A 59 11.90 -2.51 -11.25
CA PRO A 59 13.26 -2.32 -10.77
C PRO A 59 13.89 -1.00 -11.25
N ALA A 60 13.72 -0.67 -12.53
CA ALA A 60 14.26 0.56 -13.11
C ALA A 60 13.58 1.80 -12.52
N LEU A 61 12.25 1.77 -12.38
CA LEU A 61 11.50 2.82 -11.72
C LEU A 61 11.92 2.98 -10.25
N ARG A 62 12.07 1.87 -9.52
CA ARG A 62 12.54 1.90 -8.13
C ARG A 62 13.94 2.51 -8.03
N ALA A 63 14.86 2.12 -8.91
CA ALA A 63 16.21 2.69 -8.95
C ALA A 63 16.19 4.19 -9.22
N ALA A 64 15.36 4.65 -10.18
CA ALA A 64 15.19 6.07 -10.47
C ALA A 64 14.61 6.85 -9.27
N LEU A 65 13.58 6.31 -8.61
CA LEU A 65 12.96 6.92 -7.42
C LEU A 65 13.90 6.93 -6.21
N HIS A 66 14.83 5.98 -6.11
CA HIS A 66 15.81 5.89 -5.02
C HIS A 66 17.15 6.58 -5.33
N ALA A 67 17.31 7.15 -6.53
CA ALA A 67 18.55 7.79 -6.93
C ALA A 67 18.91 8.94 -5.99
N GLY A 68 20.15 8.93 -5.45
CA GLY A 68 20.63 9.93 -4.50
C GLY A 68 20.19 9.71 -3.04
N ILE A 69 19.42 8.65 -2.75
CA ILE A 69 19.08 8.28 -1.37
C ILE A 69 20.11 7.27 -0.87
N ARG A 70 20.79 7.58 0.23
CA ARG A 70 21.71 6.63 0.87
C ARG A 70 20.92 5.49 1.51
N GLU A 71 21.52 4.31 1.54
CA GLU A 71 20.86 3.12 2.09
C GLU A 71 20.49 3.31 3.57
N GLU A 72 21.38 3.93 4.36
CA GLU A 72 21.15 4.24 5.76
C GLU A 72 19.96 5.18 5.98
N ASP A 73 19.77 6.16 5.09
CA ASP A 73 18.65 7.11 5.16
C ASP A 73 17.34 6.42 4.79
N TYR A 74 17.36 5.56 3.77
CA TYR A 74 16.20 4.76 3.39
C TYR A 74 15.78 3.79 4.51
N VAL A 75 16.73 3.04 5.07
CA VAL A 75 16.46 2.09 6.17
C VAL A 75 15.93 2.81 7.39
N THR A 76 16.51 3.97 7.75
CA THR A 76 16.03 4.79 8.86
C THR A 76 14.61 5.27 8.60
N THR A 77 14.32 5.77 7.41
CA THR A 77 12.99 6.23 7.01
C THR A 77 11.95 5.11 7.10
N VAL A 78 12.25 3.93 6.57
CA VAL A 78 11.34 2.77 6.64
C VAL A 78 11.12 2.32 8.08
N LYS A 79 12.14 2.33 8.94
CA LYS A 79 11.99 2.00 10.37
C LYS A 79 11.07 2.98 11.09
N VAL A 80 11.24 4.28 10.83
CA VAL A 80 10.38 5.33 11.39
C VAL A 80 8.94 5.16 10.90
N LEU A 81 8.72 4.96 9.60
CA LEU A 81 7.40 4.75 9.04
C LEU A 81 6.71 3.52 9.63
N ARG A 82 7.43 2.39 9.78
CA ARG A 82 6.89 1.19 10.44
C ARG A 82 6.49 1.46 11.89
N ARG A 83 7.27 2.24 12.64
CA ARG A 83 6.91 2.64 14.01
C ARG A 83 5.68 3.56 14.02
N PHE A 84 5.61 4.50 13.08
CA PHE A 84 4.47 5.40 12.91
C PHE A 84 3.18 4.61 12.68
N VAL A 85 3.16 3.68 11.73
CA VAL A 85 1.99 2.81 11.46
C VAL A 85 1.57 2.03 12.70
N ARG A 86 2.51 1.45 13.45
CA ARG A 86 2.21 0.75 14.72
C ARG A 86 1.58 1.67 15.75
N ASN A 87 2.09 2.90 15.89
CA ASN A 87 1.54 3.87 16.83
C ASN A 87 0.13 4.31 16.41
N ALA A 88 -0.16 4.32 15.11
CA ALA A 88 -1.50 4.55 14.56
C ALA A 88 -2.42 3.31 14.63
N GLY A 89 -2.00 2.22 15.28
CA GLY A 89 -2.80 1.00 15.43
C GLY A 89 -2.77 0.04 14.24
N GLY A 90 -1.98 0.31 13.20
CA GLY A 90 -1.82 -0.57 12.06
C GLY A 90 -0.95 -1.80 12.35
N THR A 91 -1.31 -2.94 11.76
CA THR A 91 -0.51 -4.17 11.82
C THR A 91 0.42 -4.26 10.61
N ILE A 92 1.72 -4.40 10.85
CA ILE A 92 2.71 -4.68 9.81
C ILE A 92 3.24 -6.09 10.04
N THR A 93 2.85 -7.02 9.18
CA THR A 93 3.40 -8.38 9.09
C THR A 93 4.83 -8.30 8.51
N PRO A 94 5.80 -9.07 9.03
CA PRO A 94 7.21 -9.05 8.59
C PRO A 94 7.40 -9.44 7.12
#